data_AF-A0A497JQP9-F1
#
_entry.id   AF-A0A497JQP9-F1
#
_cell.length_a   1.000
_cell.length_b   1.000
_cell.length_c   1.000
_cell.angle_alpha   90.00
_cell.angle_beta   90.00
_cell.angle_gamma   90.00
#
_symmetry.space_group_name_H-M   'P 1'
#
loop_
_entity.id
_entity.type
_entity.pdbx_description
1 polymer ?
#
loop_
_entity_poly.entity_id
_entity_poly.type
_entity_poly.pdbx_seq_one_letter_code
_entity_poly.pdbx_strand_id
1 'polypeptide(L)'
;MGKKTCCECFRVRVEEIKRFEEVLRGEGFRDTPQIVEENQVFGLAKNLNRIWQIHVRVYSDGRVKAEIEPRWVYLEHLITPSYPAHSWLNSFLRKHTIGFEQKNPTPLECLHPNIKIPLSLTDWRTLSEKFFLKLFVKGYLKKQKIRVGSLEDLKTFFLNLMETVNSFTTVNLKEFVTFKLEAEKLEMKVKCPILRSCESFDRRLCEKKCFPLMCAILKTLNKKIRLERYPPLNLESSTECIYRFFM
;
A
#
# COMPACT_ATOMS: atom_id res chain seq x y z
N MET A 1 -0.27 -22.33 19.96
CA MET A 1 -1.61 -21.72 20.11
C MET A 1 -1.52 -20.57 21.09
N GLY A 2 -1.44 -19.33 20.61
CA GLY A 2 -1.32 -18.14 21.48
C GLY A 2 -2.67 -17.79 22.11
N LYS A 3 -2.71 -17.63 23.43
CA LYS A 3 -3.88 -17.12 24.15
C LYS A 3 -4.29 -15.77 23.54
N LYS A 4 -5.56 -15.63 23.15
CA LYS A 4 -6.15 -14.35 22.72
C LYS A 4 -6.04 -13.35 23.88
N THR A 5 -5.07 -12.45 23.84
CA THR A 5 -4.90 -11.38 24.84
C THR A 5 -5.65 -10.12 24.41
N CYS A 6 -6.95 -10.24 24.16
CA CYS A 6 -7.79 -9.05 24.12
C CYS A 6 -8.75 -9.12 25.30
N CYS A 7 -8.35 -8.51 26.41
CA CYS A 7 -9.24 -8.41 27.56
C CYS A 7 -10.29 -7.33 27.32
N GLU A 8 -11.53 -7.66 27.67
CA GLU A 8 -12.67 -6.74 27.70
C GLU A 8 -12.58 -5.89 28.97
N CYS A 9 -11.57 -5.02 29.03
CA CYS A 9 -11.26 -4.28 30.24
C CYS A 9 -12.02 -2.95 30.37
N PHE A 10 -12.71 -2.52 29.31
CA PHE A 10 -13.47 -1.27 29.27
C PHE A 10 -14.88 -1.53 28.72
N ARG A 11 -15.86 -0.89 29.36
CA ARG A 11 -17.24 -0.81 28.89
C ARG A 11 -17.71 0.63 28.98
N VAL A 12 -18.04 1.26 27.86
CA VAL A 12 -18.75 2.55 27.87
C VAL A 12 -20.21 2.31 28.23
N ARG A 13 -20.85 3.30 28.85
CA ARG A 13 -22.30 3.23 29.07
C ARG A 13 -23.02 3.20 27.72
N VAL A 14 -24.11 2.44 27.62
CA VAL A 14 -24.80 2.20 26.35
C VAL A 14 -25.32 3.51 25.75
N GLU A 15 -25.83 4.41 26.60
CA GLU A 15 -26.28 5.76 26.24
C GLU A 15 -25.16 6.67 25.71
N GLU A 16 -23.89 6.37 26.03
CA GLU A 16 -22.72 7.13 25.59
C GLU A 16 -22.12 6.62 24.27
N ILE A 17 -22.56 5.47 23.73
CA ILE A 17 -21.96 4.84 22.55
C ILE A 17 -21.94 5.80 21.35
N LYS A 18 -23.06 6.47 21.07
CA LYS A 18 -23.17 7.40 19.94
C LYS A 18 -22.25 8.61 20.11
N ARG A 19 -22.24 9.21 21.30
CA ARG A 19 -21.35 10.32 21.64
C ARG A 19 -19.88 9.91 21.53
N PHE A 20 -19.53 8.71 21.98
CA PHE A 20 -18.18 8.18 21.86
C PHE A 20 -17.74 8.03 20.39
N GLU A 21 -18.62 7.54 19.52
CA GLU A 21 -18.35 7.50 18.07
C GLU A 21 -18.10 8.88 17.48
N GLU A 22 -18.98 9.86 17.78
CA GLU A 22 -18.87 11.23 17.30
C GLU A 22 -17.55 11.89 17.71
N VAL A 23 -17.14 11.69 18.97
CA VAL A 23 -15.87 12.19 19.50
C VAL A 23 -14.68 11.52 18.82
N LEU A 24 -14.70 10.21 18.60
CA LEU A 24 -13.66 9.50 17.86
C LEU A 24 -13.52 10.05 16.43
N ARG A 25 -14.64 10.22 15.72
CA ARG A 25 -14.64 10.78 14.36
C ARG A 25 -14.12 12.22 14.34
N GLY A 26 -14.49 13.04 15.32
CA GLY A 26 -13.96 14.40 15.52
C GLY A 26 -12.45 14.42 15.75
N GLU A 27 -11.91 13.40 16.39
CA GLU A 27 -10.46 13.19 16.58
C GLU A 27 -9.78 12.54 15.36
N GLY A 28 -10.47 12.39 14.23
CA GLY A 28 -9.90 11.92 12.97
C GLY A 28 -9.86 10.40 12.80
N PHE A 29 -10.59 9.65 13.64
CA PHE A 29 -10.85 8.23 13.38
C PHE A 29 -11.78 8.07 12.18
N ARG A 30 -11.55 7.01 11.40
CA ARG A 30 -12.32 6.72 10.18
C ARG A 30 -12.67 5.25 10.12
N ASP A 31 -13.68 4.94 9.31
CA ASP A 31 -14.02 3.55 8.98
C ASP A 31 -12.85 2.89 8.26
N THR A 32 -12.57 1.63 8.62
CA THR A 32 -11.53 0.82 7.99
C THR A 32 -12.07 -0.56 7.62
N PRO A 33 -11.53 -1.19 6.55
CA PRO A 33 -11.83 -2.59 6.24
C PRO A 33 -11.55 -3.47 7.46
N GLN A 34 -12.57 -4.20 7.92
CA GLN A 34 -12.47 -5.10 9.06
C GLN A 34 -13.50 -6.23 8.93
N ILE A 35 -13.24 -7.34 9.62
CA ILE A 35 -14.24 -8.38 9.83
C ILE A 35 -15.16 -7.87 10.94
N VAL A 36 -16.43 -7.64 10.61
CA VAL A 36 -17.45 -7.20 11.58
C VAL A 36 -17.75 -8.38 12.51
N GLU A 37 -17.52 -8.18 13.81
CA GLU A 37 -17.84 -9.18 14.82
C GLU A 37 -19.32 -9.10 15.24
N GLU A 38 -19.83 -10.20 15.79
CA GLU A 38 -21.21 -10.24 16.30
C GLU A 38 -21.41 -9.15 17.36
N ASN A 39 -22.54 -8.44 17.28
CA ASN A 39 -22.90 -7.33 18.16
C ASN A 39 -22.00 -6.09 18.08
N GLN A 40 -21.08 -6.00 17.11
CA GLN A 40 -20.31 -4.79 16.87
C GLN A 40 -21.22 -3.67 16.33
N VAL A 41 -21.25 -2.52 17.03
CA VAL A 41 -21.99 -1.33 16.61
C VAL A 41 -21.18 -0.54 15.60
N PHE A 42 -19.90 -0.29 15.91
CA PHE A 42 -18.97 0.36 15.00
C PHE A 42 -17.54 -0.10 15.24
N GLY A 43 -16.68 0.12 14.24
CA GLY A 43 -15.24 -0.05 14.38
C GLY A 43 -14.50 1.00 13.57
N LEU A 44 -13.65 1.78 14.24
CA LEU A 44 -12.93 2.90 13.64
C LEU A 44 -11.44 2.77 13.90
N ALA A 45 -10.61 3.29 12.99
CA ALA A 45 -9.19 3.36 13.21
C ALA A 45 -8.60 4.74 12.89
N LYS A 46 -7.45 5.03 13.52
CA LYS A 46 -6.65 6.23 13.29
C LYS A 46 -5.18 5.83 13.17
N ASN A 47 -4.49 6.35 12.15
CA ASN A 47 -3.05 6.12 12.02
C ASN A 47 -2.32 6.87 13.16
N LEU A 48 -1.44 6.17 13.89
CA LEU A 48 -0.59 6.76 14.90
C LEU A 48 0.71 7.30 14.28
N ASN A 49 1.28 6.55 13.33
CA ASN A 49 2.47 6.92 12.59
C ASN A 49 2.54 6.14 11.27
N ARG A 50 3.73 6.05 10.66
CA ARG A 50 3.93 5.33 9.39
C ARG A 50 3.61 3.83 9.50
N ILE A 51 3.79 3.22 10.66
CA ILE A 51 3.73 1.77 10.90
C ILE A 51 2.40 1.37 11.54
N TRP A 52 2.03 2.08 12.60
CA TRP A 52 0.98 1.69 13.52
C TRP A 52 -0.31 2.48 13.31
N GLN A 53 -1.43 1.82 13.56
CA GLN A 53 -2.74 2.41 13.74
C GLN A 53 -3.30 1.98 15.08
N ILE A 54 -4.23 2.77 15.60
CA ILE A 54 -5.09 2.36 16.69
C ILE A 54 -6.48 2.05 16.13
N HIS A 55 -7.04 0.92 16.53
CA HIS A 55 -8.33 0.41 16.12
C HIS A 55 -9.22 0.35 17.36
N VAL A 56 -10.41 0.92 17.29
CA VAL A 56 -11.41 0.91 18.37
C VAL A 56 -12.68 0.29 17.83
N ARG A 57 -13.14 -0.78 18.48
CA ARG A 57 -14.44 -1.41 18.23
C ARG A 57 -15.31 -1.28 19.47
N VAL A 58 -16.59 -1.00 19.23
CA VAL A 58 -17.59 -0.89 20.29
C VAL A 58 -18.74 -1.84 19.98
N TYR A 59 -19.19 -2.56 21.00
CA TYR A 59 -20.27 -3.54 20.91
C TYR A 59 -21.55 -2.98 21.53
N SER A 60 -22.69 -3.60 21.22
CA SER A 60 -24.03 -3.13 21.62
C SER A 60 -24.23 -3.09 23.13
N ASP A 61 -23.48 -3.91 23.88
CA ASP A 61 -23.46 -3.93 25.35
C ASP A 61 -22.43 -2.96 25.96
N GLY A 62 -21.90 -2.04 25.15
CA GLY A 62 -20.94 -1.03 25.55
C GLY A 62 -19.51 -1.52 25.70
N ARG A 63 -19.21 -2.82 25.54
CA ARG A 63 -17.82 -3.31 25.57
C ARG A 63 -17.00 -2.56 24.52
N VAL A 64 -15.76 -2.24 24.89
CA VAL A 64 -14.81 -1.57 24.00
C VAL A 64 -13.56 -2.41 23.85
N LYS A 65 -13.18 -2.64 22.60
CA LYS A 65 -11.91 -3.29 22.24
C LYS A 65 -11.05 -2.26 21.52
N ALA A 66 -9.96 -1.86 22.16
CA ALA A 66 -9.01 -0.89 21.60
C ALA A 66 -7.65 -1.55 21.43
N GLU A 67 -7.14 -1.57 20.20
CA GLU A 67 -5.96 -2.31 19.78
C GLU A 67 -5.00 -1.42 18.98
N ILE A 68 -3.70 -1.59 19.20
CA ILE A 68 -2.64 -1.09 18.35
C ILE A 68 -2.25 -2.21 17.40
N GLU A 69 -2.34 -1.94 16.10
CA GLU A 69 -2.10 -2.90 15.03
C GLU A 69 -1.23 -2.26 13.95
N PRO A 70 -0.47 -3.04 13.15
CA PRO A 70 0.12 -2.50 11.95
C PRO A 70 -0.97 -1.91 11.05
N ARG A 71 -0.66 -0.89 10.26
CA ARG A 71 -1.64 -0.32 9.32
C ARG A 71 -2.11 -1.37 8.32
N TRP A 72 -3.40 -1.35 7.97
CA TRP A 72 -4.03 -2.27 6.99
C TRP A 72 -3.30 -2.35 5.64
N VAL A 73 -2.58 -1.29 5.29
CA VAL A 73 -1.79 -1.22 4.05
C VAL A 73 -0.65 -2.24 3.99
N TYR A 74 -0.20 -2.76 5.14
CA TYR A 74 0.89 -3.72 5.22
C TYR A 74 0.35 -5.14 5.38
N LEU A 75 0.90 -6.11 4.66
CA LEU A 75 0.53 -7.53 4.80
C LEU A 75 0.72 -8.04 6.24
N GLU A 76 1.67 -7.45 6.95
CA GLU A 76 1.96 -7.74 8.35
C GLU A 76 0.76 -7.48 9.27
N HIS A 77 -0.22 -6.67 8.86
CA HIS A 77 -1.50 -6.50 9.57
C HIS A 77 -2.24 -7.85 9.77
N LEU A 78 -2.08 -8.81 8.86
CA LEU A 78 -2.79 -10.09 8.91
C LEU A 78 -2.12 -11.13 9.82
N ILE A 79 -0.83 -10.95 10.12
CA ILE A 79 -0.01 -11.96 10.80
C ILE A 79 0.61 -11.46 12.10
N THR A 80 0.70 -10.14 12.29
CA THR A 80 1.20 -9.54 13.51
C THR A 80 0.08 -9.53 14.53
N PRO A 81 0.33 -9.94 15.79
CA PRO A 81 -0.66 -9.81 16.84
C PRO A 81 -1.04 -8.34 17.07
N SER A 82 -2.31 -8.12 17.43
CA SER A 82 -2.78 -6.85 17.97
C SER A 82 -2.31 -6.67 19.42
N TYR A 83 -2.08 -5.42 19.82
CA TYR A 83 -1.66 -5.06 21.17
C TYR A 83 -2.73 -4.23 21.87
N PRO A 84 -3.04 -4.44 23.16
CA PRO A 84 -4.03 -3.63 23.88
C PRO A 84 -3.68 -2.12 23.89
N ALA A 85 -4.66 -1.26 23.64
CA ALA A 85 -4.49 0.20 23.65
C ALA A 85 -5.12 0.86 24.89
N HIS A 86 -5.13 0.16 26.04
CA HIS A 86 -5.98 0.54 27.19
C HIS A 86 -5.53 1.80 27.92
N SER A 87 -4.22 2.06 27.99
CA SER A 87 -3.71 3.31 28.55
C SER A 87 -4.18 4.52 27.74
N TRP A 88 -4.15 4.39 26.41
CA TRP A 88 -4.71 5.41 25.50
C TRP A 88 -6.22 5.55 25.68
N LEU A 89 -6.97 4.44 25.71
CA LEU A 89 -8.43 4.46 25.82
C LEU A 89 -8.89 5.11 27.13
N ASN A 90 -8.26 4.76 28.25
CA ASN A 90 -8.55 5.37 29.56
C ASN A 90 -8.32 6.89 29.53
N SER A 91 -7.19 7.32 28.95
CA SER A 91 -6.86 8.74 28.82
C SER A 91 -7.86 9.47 27.92
N PHE A 92 -8.26 8.83 26.81
CA PHE A 92 -9.23 9.35 25.86
C PHE A 92 -10.62 9.53 26.48
N LEU A 93 -11.16 8.49 27.12
CA LEU A 93 -12.48 8.52 27.74
C LEU A 93 -12.55 9.57 28.86
N ARG A 94 -11.49 9.71 29.67
CA ARG A 94 -11.39 10.75 30.71
C ARG A 94 -11.31 12.16 30.11
N LYS A 95 -10.46 12.38 29.10
CA LYS A 95 -10.30 13.67 28.41
C LYS A 95 -11.64 14.20 27.88
N HIS A 96 -12.48 13.31 27.34
CA HIS A 96 -13.76 13.69 26.74
C HIS A 96 -14.97 13.48 27.67
N THR A 97 -14.73 13.13 28.94
CA THR A 97 -15.79 12.94 29.95
C THR A 97 -16.87 11.96 29.46
N ILE A 98 -16.45 10.86 28.82
CA ILE A 98 -17.33 9.76 28.42
C ILE A 98 -17.55 8.86 29.64
N GLY A 99 -18.79 8.46 29.91
CA GLY A 99 -19.09 7.53 31.02
C GLY A 99 -18.63 6.11 30.71
N PHE A 100 -17.79 5.52 31.57
CA PHE A 100 -17.29 4.15 31.38
C PHE A 100 -17.06 3.40 32.70
N GLU A 101 -17.05 2.08 32.59
CA GLU A 101 -16.59 1.12 33.58
C GLU A 101 -15.25 0.53 33.12
N GLN A 102 -14.34 0.32 34.08
CA GLN A 102 -13.04 -0.27 33.85
C GLN A 102 -12.83 -1.44 34.80
N LYS A 103 -12.32 -2.56 34.29
CA LYS A 103 -11.92 -3.70 35.12
C LYS A 103 -10.86 -3.26 36.14
N ASN A 104 -11.12 -3.49 37.42
CA ASN A 104 -10.20 -3.13 38.51
C ASN A 104 -9.81 -4.38 39.32
N PRO A 105 -8.52 -4.78 39.39
CA PRO A 105 -7.39 -4.16 38.68
C PRO A 105 -7.38 -4.50 37.18
N THR A 106 -6.93 -3.55 36.35
CA THR A 106 -6.64 -3.82 34.94
C THR A 106 -5.29 -4.54 34.84
N PRO A 107 -5.15 -5.63 34.07
CA PRO A 107 -3.87 -6.32 33.91
C PRO A 107 -2.77 -5.39 33.38
N LEU A 108 -1.57 -5.49 33.96
CA LEU A 108 -0.44 -4.63 33.60
C LEU A 108 -0.05 -4.78 32.12
N GLU A 109 -0.09 -5.99 31.58
CA GLU A 109 0.18 -6.24 30.16
C GLU A 109 -0.80 -5.53 29.21
N CYS A 110 -1.97 -5.14 29.71
CA CYS A 110 -2.96 -4.41 28.93
C CYS A 110 -2.75 -2.89 29.00
N LEU A 111 -2.23 -2.38 30.11
CA LEU A 111 -1.87 -0.97 30.26
C LEU A 111 -0.54 -0.64 29.58
N HIS A 112 0.41 -1.58 29.64
CA HIS A 112 1.78 -1.45 29.13
C HIS A 112 2.15 -2.65 28.25
N PRO A 113 1.55 -2.78 27.06
CA PRO A 113 1.88 -3.87 26.15
C PRO A 113 3.34 -3.77 25.67
N ASN A 114 4.01 -4.92 25.56
CA ASN A 114 5.30 -5.00 24.88
C ASN A 114 5.10 -5.06 23.36
N ILE A 115 5.02 -3.89 22.73
CA ILE A 115 4.81 -3.75 21.28
C ILE A 115 6.09 -4.11 20.53
N LYS A 116 6.05 -5.17 19.73
CA LYS A 116 7.17 -5.58 18.87
C LYS A 116 7.00 -4.96 17.49
N ILE A 117 8.03 -4.28 17.01
CA ILE A 117 8.06 -3.73 15.65
C ILE A 117 8.14 -4.91 14.66
N PRO A 118 7.26 -4.98 13.64
CA PRO A 118 7.36 -5.98 12.60
C PRO A 118 8.73 -5.94 11.91
N LEU A 119 9.31 -7.11 11.64
CA LEU A 119 10.62 -7.23 10.97
C LEU A 119 10.60 -6.71 9.52
N SER A 120 9.42 -6.70 8.89
CA SER A 120 9.18 -6.19 7.54
C SER A 120 7.91 -5.35 7.49
N LEU A 121 7.81 -4.47 6.49
CA LEU A 121 6.60 -3.72 6.17
C LEU A 121 6.34 -3.81 4.67
N THR A 122 5.45 -4.72 4.30
CA THR A 122 5.14 -5.06 2.92
C THR A 122 3.85 -4.39 2.49
N ASP A 123 3.96 -3.21 1.87
CA ASP A 123 2.80 -2.47 1.36
C ASP A 123 2.13 -3.27 0.24
N TRP A 124 0.95 -3.83 0.52
CA TRP A 124 0.26 -4.70 -0.42
C TRP A 124 -0.21 -3.94 -1.67
N ARG A 125 -0.38 -2.61 -1.61
CA ARG A 125 -0.69 -1.81 -2.80
C ARG A 125 0.42 -1.89 -3.82
N THR A 126 1.67 -1.91 -3.34
CA THR A 126 2.85 -2.08 -4.21
C THR A 126 2.90 -3.48 -4.84
N LEU A 127 2.33 -4.49 -4.19
CA LEU A 127 2.25 -5.86 -4.72
C LEU A 127 1.05 -6.04 -5.66
N SER A 128 -0.11 -5.51 -5.30
CA SER A 128 -1.32 -5.55 -6.12
C SER A 128 -1.10 -4.78 -7.41
N GLU A 129 -0.47 -3.60 -7.38
CA GLU A 129 -0.03 -2.88 -8.57
C GLU A 129 0.82 -3.76 -9.50
N LYS A 130 1.82 -4.48 -8.98
CA LYS A 130 2.67 -5.38 -9.78
C LYS A 130 1.92 -6.59 -10.33
N PHE A 131 1.01 -7.16 -9.56
CA PHE A 131 0.24 -8.34 -9.95
C PHE A 131 -0.87 -8.00 -10.96
N PHE A 132 -1.66 -6.97 -10.69
CA PHE A 132 -2.69 -6.46 -11.60
C PHE A 132 -2.08 -5.93 -12.88
N LEU A 133 -0.98 -5.18 -12.81
CA LEU A 133 -0.23 -4.80 -14.02
C LEU A 133 0.19 -6.02 -14.82
N LYS A 134 0.78 -7.04 -14.20
CA LYS A 134 1.24 -8.24 -14.91
C LYS A 134 0.08 -8.97 -15.60
N LEU A 135 -1.05 -9.15 -14.90
CA LEU A 135 -2.24 -9.77 -15.46
C LEU A 135 -2.88 -8.91 -16.55
N PHE A 136 -2.94 -7.59 -16.33
CA PHE A 136 -3.51 -6.63 -17.26
C PHE A 136 -2.67 -6.50 -18.52
N VAL A 137 -1.34 -6.32 -18.42
CA VAL A 137 -0.42 -6.31 -19.56
C VAL A 137 -0.54 -7.62 -20.33
N LYS A 138 -0.59 -8.77 -19.64
CA LYS A 138 -0.78 -10.08 -20.29
C LYS A 138 -2.14 -10.20 -20.99
N GLY A 139 -3.21 -9.70 -20.37
CA GLY A 139 -4.57 -9.71 -20.91
C GLY A 139 -4.74 -8.74 -22.07
N TYR A 140 -4.20 -7.53 -21.96
CA TYR A 140 -4.12 -6.51 -23.00
C TYR A 140 -3.33 -7.05 -24.19
N LEU A 141 -2.14 -7.63 -23.98
CA LEU A 141 -1.37 -8.32 -25.01
C LEU A 141 -2.06 -9.55 -25.62
N LYS A 142 -3.08 -10.12 -24.95
CA LYS A 142 -3.87 -11.25 -25.47
C LYS A 142 -5.08 -10.77 -26.27
N LYS A 143 -5.72 -9.68 -25.85
CA LYS A 143 -6.86 -9.03 -26.53
C LYS A 143 -6.41 -8.26 -27.76
N GLN A 144 -5.33 -7.50 -27.61
CA GLN A 144 -4.67 -6.83 -28.71
C GLN A 144 -3.93 -7.91 -29.50
N LYS A 145 -4.46 -8.29 -30.67
CA LYS A 145 -3.80 -9.18 -31.65
C LYS A 145 -2.58 -8.48 -32.27
N ILE A 146 -1.74 -7.83 -31.48
CA ILE A 146 -0.61 -7.04 -31.97
C ILE A 146 0.36 -8.02 -32.61
N ARG A 147 0.36 -8.01 -33.94
CA ARG A 147 1.52 -8.33 -34.73
C ARG A 147 2.38 -7.08 -34.64
N VAL A 148 3.41 -7.08 -33.80
CA VAL A 148 4.44 -6.05 -33.89
C VAL A 148 5.20 -6.42 -35.16
N GLY A 149 4.77 -5.86 -36.30
CA GLY A 149 5.39 -6.12 -37.60
C GLY A 149 6.49 -5.11 -37.92
N SER A 150 6.52 -3.99 -37.20
CA SER A 150 7.47 -2.89 -37.35
C SER A 150 7.83 -2.24 -36.01
N LEU A 151 8.90 -1.45 -35.99
CA LEU A 151 9.30 -0.65 -34.83
C LEU A 151 8.29 0.46 -34.52
N GLU A 152 7.58 0.98 -35.52
CA GLU A 152 6.45 1.91 -35.40
C GLU A 152 5.26 1.27 -34.65
N ASP A 153 4.93 0.01 -34.95
CA ASP A 153 3.89 -0.73 -34.22
C ASP A 153 4.29 -0.92 -32.76
N LEU A 154 5.58 -1.19 -32.51
CA LEU A 154 6.13 -1.34 -31.16
C LEU A 154 6.03 -0.02 -30.37
N LYS A 155 6.40 1.10 -30.98
CA LYS A 155 6.27 2.44 -30.38
C LYS A 155 4.82 2.77 -30.05
N THR A 156 3.90 2.54 -31.00
CA THR A 156 2.47 2.79 -30.83
C THR A 156 1.89 1.92 -29.71
N PHE A 157 2.31 0.66 -29.64
CA PHE A 157 1.94 -0.23 -28.55
C PHE A 157 2.36 0.32 -27.17
N PHE A 158 3.61 0.77 -27.03
CA PHE A 158 4.07 1.32 -25.75
C PHE A 158 3.28 2.57 -25.33
N LEU A 159 3.00 3.47 -26.27
CA LEU A 159 2.21 4.68 -26.00
C LEU A 159 0.79 4.34 -25.52
N ASN A 160 0.11 3.41 -26.21
CA ASN A 160 -1.23 2.96 -25.84
C ASN A 160 -1.24 2.25 -24.48
N LEU A 161 -0.22 1.42 -24.21
CA LEU A 161 -0.09 0.73 -22.93
C LEU A 161 0.12 1.72 -21.79
N MET A 162 0.99 2.73 -21.96
CA MET A 162 1.22 3.74 -20.93
C MET A 162 -0.01 4.61 -20.68
N GLU A 163 -0.73 5.02 -21.74
CA GLU A 163 -1.99 5.74 -21.62
C GLU A 163 -3.03 4.94 -20.84
N THR A 164 -3.12 3.65 -21.13
CA THR A 164 -4.03 2.75 -20.42
C THR A 164 -3.59 2.55 -18.98
N VAL A 165 -2.30 2.42 -18.68
CA VAL A 165 -1.81 2.30 -17.29
C VAL A 165 -1.99 3.59 -16.49
N ASN A 166 -1.88 4.76 -17.13
CA ASN A 166 -2.16 6.06 -16.52
C ASN A 166 -3.61 6.17 -16.02
N SER A 167 -4.59 5.48 -16.63
CA SER A 167 -5.97 5.49 -16.13
C SER A 167 -6.17 4.66 -14.86
N PHE A 168 -5.20 3.80 -14.50
CA PHE A 168 -5.26 2.92 -13.33
C PHE A 168 -4.25 3.25 -12.23
N THR A 169 -3.35 4.21 -12.49
CA THR A 169 -2.28 4.58 -11.55
C THR A 169 -2.22 6.09 -11.43
N THR A 170 -1.75 6.60 -10.29
CA THR A 170 -1.54 8.04 -10.09
C THR A 170 -0.26 8.55 -10.74
N VAL A 171 0.48 7.69 -11.45
CA VAL A 171 1.77 8.00 -12.07
C VAL A 171 1.58 8.18 -13.57
N ASN A 172 1.84 9.38 -14.08
CA ASN A 172 1.80 9.64 -15.52
C ASN A 172 3.09 9.14 -16.19
N LEU A 173 3.10 7.89 -16.64
CA LEU A 173 4.26 7.26 -17.28
C LEU A 173 4.74 7.99 -18.53
N LYS A 174 3.85 8.67 -19.27
CA LYS A 174 4.21 9.42 -20.49
C LYS A 174 5.20 10.57 -20.20
N GLU A 175 5.15 11.17 -19.01
CA GLU A 175 6.08 12.24 -18.61
C GLU A 175 7.50 11.74 -18.37
N PHE A 176 7.65 10.43 -18.16
CA PHE A 176 8.92 9.81 -17.81
C PHE A 176 9.52 9.03 -18.98
N VAL A 177 8.80 8.85 -20.09
CA VAL A 177 9.26 8.02 -21.21
C VAL A 177 9.34 8.82 -22.50
N THR A 178 10.48 8.76 -23.17
CA THR A 178 10.68 9.34 -24.50
C THR A 178 11.08 8.25 -25.49
N PHE A 179 10.56 8.34 -26.71
CA PHE A 179 10.91 7.44 -27.80
C PHE A 179 11.67 8.19 -28.88
N LYS A 180 12.76 7.60 -29.36
CA LYS A 180 13.47 8.01 -30.56
C LYS A 180 13.46 6.83 -31.53
N LEU A 181 12.91 7.04 -32.71
CA LEU A 181 12.85 6.03 -33.76
C LEU A 181 13.87 6.39 -34.84
N GLU A 182 14.75 5.45 -35.14
CA GLU A 182 15.76 5.48 -36.19
C GLU A 182 15.48 4.28 -37.12
N ALA A 183 16.00 4.30 -38.35
CA ALA A 183 15.61 3.37 -39.43
C ALA A 183 15.56 1.88 -39.03
N GLU A 184 16.44 1.42 -38.15
CA GLU A 184 16.51 0.03 -37.67
C GLU A 184 16.43 -0.08 -36.14
N LYS A 185 16.10 1.01 -35.44
CA LYS A 185 16.22 1.06 -33.99
C LYS A 185 15.13 1.92 -33.36
N LEU A 186 14.41 1.33 -32.40
CA LEU A 186 13.60 2.09 -31.46
C LEU A 186 14.37 2.24 -30.15
N GLU A 187 14.70 3.47 -29.78
CA GLU A 187 15.25 3.82 -28.48
C GLU A 187 14.14 4.37 -27.58
N MET A 188 13.99 3.78 -26.40
CA MET A 188 13.10 4.25 -25.35
C MET A 188 13.93 4.70 -24.16
N LYS A 189 13.89 5.98 -23.82
CA LYS A 189 14.53 6.52 -22.62
C LYS A 189 13.50 6.70 -21.52
N VAL A 190 13.77 6.15 -20.35
CA VAL A 190 12.93 6.25 -19.15
C VAL A 190 13.65 7.09 -18.11
N LYS A 191 13.17 8.31 -17.88
CA LYS A 191 13.62 9.20 -16.80
C LYS A 191 13.12 8.65 -15.46
N CYS A 192 13.97 8.67 -14.43
CA CYS A 192 13.55 8.23 -13.10
C CYS A 192 12.69 9.30 -12.40
N PRO A 193 11.41 9.05 -12.06
CA PRO A 193 10.58 10.03 -11.34
C PRO A 193 11.13 10.42 -9.96
N ILE A 194 11.92 9.55 -9.32
CA ILE A 194 12.38 9.73 -7.93
C ILE A 194 13.52 10.75 -7.82
N LEU A 195 14.29 10.95 -8.90
CA LEU A 195 15.38 11.91 -8.95
C LEU A 195 14.92 13.38 -8.91
N ARG A 196 13.64 13.68 -9.18
CA ARG A 196 13.09 15.03 -8.99
C ARG A 196 12.95 15.41 -7.51
N SER A 197 12.97 14.44 -6.60
CA SER A 197 12.68 14.63 -5.17
C SER A 197 13.85 14.24 -4.24
N CYS A 198 14.99 13.81 -4.77
CA CYS A 198 16.13 13.36 -3.98
C CYS A 198 17.42 14.01 -4.51
N GLU A 199 18.21 14.63 -3.64
CA GLU A 199 19.49 15.29 -3.96
C GLU A 199 20.57 14.31 -4.46
N SER A 200 20.39 13.00 -4.25
CA SER A 200 21.31 11.95 -4.69
C SER A 200 20.57 10.76 -5.31
N PHE A 201 21.14 10.16 -6.36
CA PHE A 201 20.62 8.96 -7.02
C PHE A 201 20.66 7.73 -6.09
N ASP A 202 19.49 7.26 -5.62
CA ASP A 202 19.37 5.98 -4.93
C ASP A 202 18.91 4.87 -5.90
N ARG A 203 19.89 4.09 -6.35
CA ARG A 203 19.71 2.92 -7.22
C ARG A 203 18.71 1.91 -6.65
N ARG A 204 18.70 1.67 -5.34
CA ARG A 204 17.80 0.69 -4.69
C ARG A 204 16.35 1.16 -4.74
N LEU A 205 16.09 2.45 -4.58
CA LEU A 205 14.76 3.04 -4.68
C LEU A 205 14.24 3.06 -6.14
N CYS A 206 15.11 3.40 -7.10
CA CYS A 206 14.80 3.36 -8.52
C CYS A 206 14.42 1.93 -8.97
N GLU A 207 15.21 0.93 -8.58
CA GLU A 207 14.97 -0.50 -8.83
C GLU A 207 13.68 -1.01 -8.15
N LYS A 208 13.31 -0.47 -6.99
CA LYS A 208 12.09 -0.89 -6.24
C LYS A 208 10.78 -0.30 -6.74
N LYS A 209 10.79 0.92 -7.29
CA LYS A 209 9.56 1.69 -7.59
C LYS A 209 9.32 1.97 -9.07
N CYS A 210 10.34 2.40 -9.83
CA CYS A 210 10.18 2.78 -11.24
C CYS A 210 10.45 1.60 -12.18
N PHE A 211 11.48 0.82 -11.83
CA PHE A 211 11.95 -0.30 -12.61
C PHE A 211 11.00 -1.50 -12.67
N PRO A 212 10.20 -1.88 -11.65
CA PRO A 212 9.42 -3.10 -11.71
C PRO A 212 8.28 -3.07 -12.73
N LEU A 213 7.61 -1.93 -12.87
CA LEU A 213 6.50 -1.70 -13.80
C LEU A 213 7.01 -1.79 -15.25
N MET A 214 8.03 -1.00 -15.58
CA MET A 214 8.67 -1.06 -16.90
C MET A 214 9.33 -2.42 -17.15
N CYS A 215 10.02 -3.02 -16.19
CA CYS A 215 10.60 -4.35 -16.36
C CYS A 215 9.55 -5.44 -16.51
N ALA A 216 8.39 -5.34 -15.86
CA ALA A 216 7.30 -6.30 -16.05
C ALA A 216 6.77 -6.21 -17.48
N ILE A 217 6.48 -4.99 -17.96
CA ILE A 217 6.06 -4.72 -19.34
C ILE A 217 7.08 -5.30 -20.31
N LEU A 218 8.36 -4.95 -20.15
CA LEU A 218 9.45 -5.39 -21.02
C LEU A 218 9.68 -6.91 -20.98
N LYS A 219 9.59 -7.54 -19.81
CA LYS A 219 9.69 -9.01 -19.68
C LYS A 219 8.54 -9.71 -20.40
N THR A 220 7.33 -9.16 -20.34
CA THR A 220 6.17 -9.75 -21.03
C THR A 220 6.27 -9.56 -22.55
N LEU A 221 6.77 -8.41 -23.01
CA LEU A 221 7.01 -8.14 -24.44
C LEU A 221 8.12 -9.01 -25.02
N ASN A 222 9.26 -9.11 -24.33
CA ASN A 222 10.39 -9.89 -24.82
C ASN A 222 10.03 -11.36 -25.03
N LYS A 223 9.19 -11.93 -24.14
CA LYS A 223 8.67 -13.30 -24.29
C LYS A 223 7.82 -13.52 -25.55
N LYS A 224 7.22 -12.47 -26.12
CA LYS A 224 6.33 -12.57 -27.28
C LYS A 224 7.00 -12.19 -28.60
N ILE A 225 7.86 -11.16 -28.59
CA ILE A 225 8.35 -10.52 -29.82
C ILE A 225 9.84 -10.84 -30.08
N ARG A 226 10.54 -11.50 -29.13
CA ARG A 226 11.97 -11.86 -29.23
C ARG A 226 12.87 -10.66 -29.60
N LEU A 227 12.58 -9.50 -29.02
CA LEU A 227 13.36 -8.28 -29.28
C LEU A 227 14.76 -8.43 -28.68
N GLU A 228 15.80 -8.12 -29.46
CA GLU A 228 17.13 -7.93 -28.92
C GLU A 228 17.13 -6.70 -28.03
N ARG A 229 17.37 -6.92 -26.73
CA ARG A 229 17.42 -5.87 -25.72
C ARG A 229 18.84 -5.75 -25.19
N TYR A 230 19.41 -4.58 -25.37
CA TYR A 230 20.59 -4.20 -24.61
C TYR A 230 20.14 -3.62 -23.27
N PRO A 231 20.64 -4.14 -22.13
CA PRO A 231 20.40 -3.54 -20.83
C PRO A 231 20.93 -2.10 -20.81
N PRO A 232 20.43 -1.23 -19.92
CA PRO A 232 20.86 0.16 -19.86
C PRO A 232 22.38 0.23 -19.70
N LEU A 233 23.05 0.91 -20.63
CA LEU A 233 24.47 1.26 -20.53
C LEU A 233 24.64 2.26 -19.38
N ASN A 234 25.41 1.88 -18.36
CA ASN A 234 25.77 2.69 -17.19
C ASN A 234 24.61 3.20 -16.31
N LEU A 235 24.22 2.36 -15.35
CA LEU A 235 23.37 2.75 -14.21
C LEU A 235 24.09 3.58 -13.13
N GLU A 236 25.42 3.73 -13.22
CA GLU A 236 26.22 4.35 -12.15
C GLU A 236 26.23 5.88 -12.18
N SER A 237 25.84 6.51 -13.30
CA SER A 237 25.90 7.98 -13.45
C SER A 237 24.76 8.58 -14.29
N SER A 238 23.81 7.77 -14.76
CA SER A 238 22.74 8.24 -15.65
C SER A 238 21.44 8.49 -14.92
N THR A 239 20.85 9.68 -15.10
CA THR A 239 19.49 10.03 -14.66
C THR A 239 18.40 9.35 -15.49
N GLU A 240 18.79 8.61 -16.54
CA GLU A 240 17.91 7.99 -17.52
C GLU A 240 18.27 6.51 -17.75
N CYS A 241 17.26 5.65 -17.87
CA CYS A 241 17.42 4.28 -18.34
C CYS A 241 17.14 4.23 -19.86
N ILE A 242 18.14 3.86 -20.65
CA ILE A 242 17.99 3.74 -22.10
C ILE A 242 17.77 2.27 -22.48
N TYR A 243 16.66 2.00 -23.18
CA TYR A 243 16.34 0.71 -23.77
C TYR A 243 16.40 0.84 -25.28
N ARG A 244 17.05 -0.12 -25.95
CA ARG A 244 17.12 -0.18 -27.41
C ARG A 244 16.47 -1.47 -27.87
N PHE A 245 15.63 -1.35 -28.90
CA PHE A 245 14.94 -2.45 -29.55
C PHE A 245 15.31 -2.46 -31.02
N PHE A 246 15.54 -3.67 -31.52
CA PHE A 246 15.86 -4.00 -32.90
C PHE A 246 14.89 -5.09 -33.35
N MET A 247 14.54 -5.09 -34.64
CA MET A 247 13.62 -6.05 -35.27
C MET A 247 14.18 -6.55 -36.59
#